data_AF-A0A252BQ98-F1
#
_entry.id   AF-A0A252BQ98-F1
#
_cell.length_a   1.000
_cell.length_b   1.000
_cell.length_c   1.000
_cell.angle_alpha   90.00
_cell.angle_beta   90.00
_cell.angle_gamma   90.00
#
_symmetry.space_group_name_H-M   'P 1'
#
loop_
_entity.id
_entity.type
_entity.pdbx_description
1 polymer ?
#
loop_
_entity_poly.entity_id
_entity_poly.type
_entity_poly.pdbx_seq_one_letter_code
_entity_poly.pdbx_strand_id
1 'polypeptide(L)'
;MPPSHISEQNSSGQLFHLPIRARMLAVNEAATYLGLSLRRLRLLSMLGTGPERGHMPNGKPAYRREDLENYLVHLYGKADISSTEMARRRAEYANQRNSSLERLQTYPKATLPPPDPFMMMATNGEVCQHMVFFILKVMAIFGFILLCISPTPLLRTHFN
;
A
#
# COMPACT_ATOMS: atom_id res chain seq x y z
N MET A 1 -14.20 -9.23 68.03
CA MET A 1 -14.87 -9.60 66.76
C MET A 1 -15.86 -8.51 66.40
N PRO A 2 -15.50 -7.65 65.43
CA PRO A 2 -16.34 -7.39 64.25
C PRO A 2 -15.51 -7.35 62.94
N PRO A 3 -16.14 -7.21 61.75
CA PRO A 3 -15.71 -7.90 60.52
C PRO A 3 -14.85 -7.07 59.55
N SER A 4 -14.18 -7.84 58.71
CA SER A 4 -13.45 -7.50 57.48
C SER A 4 -14.29 -6.72 56.45
N HIS A 5 -13.84 -5.52 56.10
CA HIS A 5 -14.10 -4.90 54.81
C HIS A 5 -12.78 -4.75 54.07
N ILE A 6 -12.49 -5.72 53.22
CA ILE A 6 -11.53 -5.58 52.14
C ILE A 6 -12.24 -4.67 51.13
N SER A 7 -11.93 -3.38 51.17
CA SER A 7 -12.20 -2.52 50.02
C SER A 7 -11.32 -3.03 48.89
N GLU A 8 -11.92 -3.80 47.99
CA GLU A 8 -11.43 -3.97 46.63
C GLU A 8 -11.33 -2.56 46.04
N GLN A 9 -10.15 -1.98 46.20
CA GLN A 9 -9.74 -0.81 45.46
C GLN A 9 -9.62 -1.29 44.03
N ASN A 10 -10.74 -1.17 43.34
CA ASN A 10 -10.93 -1.33 41.91
C ASN A 10 -9.82 -0.53 41.25
N SER A 11 -8.71 -1.19 40.96
CA SER A 11 -7.64 -0.70 40.10
C SER A 11 -8.23 -0.73 38.71
N SER A 12 -9.08 0.26 38.48
CA SER A 12 -9.54 0.74 37.19
C SER A 12 -8.29 0.94 36.37
N GLY A 13 -7.86 -0.12 35.68
CA GLY A 13 -6.82 -0.09 34.70
C GLY A 13 -7.24 1.00 33.74
N GLN A 14 -6.60 2.16 33.88
CA GLN A 14 -6.76 3.26 32.97
C GLN A 14 -6.15 2.77 31.67
N LEU A 15 -6.97 2.04 30.92
CA LEU A 15 -6.68 1.53 29.60
C LEU A 15 -6.58 2.80 28.77
N PHE A 16 -5.37 3.33 28.67
CA PHE A 16 -5.04 4.42 27.78
C PHE A 16 -5.31 3.89 26.38
N HIS A 17 -6.55 4.08 25.93
CA HIS A 17 -6.92 4.07 24.54
C HIS A 17 -6.21 5.28 23.93
N LEU A 18 -4.88 5.17 23.75
CA LEU A 18 -4.18 5.97 22.78
C LEU A 18 -5.02 5.81 21.52
N PRO A 19 -5.49 6.90 20.90
CA PRO A 19 -6.06 6.79 19.58
C PRO A 19 -4.89 6.40 18.69
N ILE A 20 -4.61 5.09 18.59
CA ILE A 20 -3.99 4.45 17.44
C ILE A 20 -5.03 4.61 16.35
N ARG A 21 -5.26 5.86 15.96
CA ARG A 21 -5.99 6.22 14.78
C ARG A 21 -5.08 5.68 13.71
N ALA A 22 -5.35 4.45 13.26
CA ALA A 22 -4.73 3.81 12.11
C ALA A 22 -4.70 4.88 11.03
N ARG A 23 -3.54 5.54 10.92
CA ARG A 23 -3.49 6.81 10.21
C ARG A 23 -3.58 6.41 8.76
N MET A 24 -4.74 6.65 8.17
CA MET A 24 -4.99 6.44 6.76
C MET A 24 -4.26 7.54 6.00
N LEU A 25 -3.24 7.16 5.24
CA LEU A 25 -2.50 8.04 4.35
C LEU A 25 -3.16 8.02 2.98
N ALA A 26 -3.37 9.20 2.39
CA ALA A 26 -3.76 9.29 0.99
C ALA A 26 -2.64 8.74 0.08
N VAL A 27 -2.95 8.41 -1.17
CA VAL A 27 -1.97 7.78 -2.10
C VAL A 27 -0.66 8.59 -2.23
N ASN A 28 -0.72 9.91 -2.28
CA ASN A 28 0.48 10.77 -2.38
C ASN A 28 1.32 10.72 -1.10
N GLU A 29 0.66 10.70 0.06
CA GLU A 29 1.31 10.58 1.36
C GLU A 29 1.93 9.19 1.51
N ALA A 30 1.22 8.14 1.10
CA ALA A 30 1.71 6.76 1.14
C ALA A 30 2.94 6.56 0.24
N ALA A 31 2.93 7.12 -0.98
CA ALA A 31 4.09 7.10 -1.87
C ALA A 31 5.30 7.79 -1.24
N THR A 32 5.08 8.96 -0.64
CA THR A 32 6.12 9.71 0.08
C THR A 32 6.61 8.96 1.32
N TYR A 33 5.71 8.31 2.05
CA TYR A 33 6.07 7.53 3.24
C TYR A 33 6.96 6.34 2.89
N LEU A 34 6.66 5.65 1.79
CA LEU A 34 7.44 4.52 1.28
C LEU A 34 8.70 4.95 0.51
N GLY A 35 8.90 6.23 0.21
CA GLY A 35 9.99 6.65 -0.68
C GLY A 35 9.81 6.18 -2.13
N LEU A 36 8.57 5.96 -2.59
CA LEU A 36 8.27 5.57 -3.97
C LEU A 36 7.75 6.75 -4.79
N SER A 37 7.97 6.71 -6.11
CA SER A 37 7.27 7.62 -7.00
C SER A 37 5.77 7.29 -7.03
N LEU A 38 4.92 8.31 -7.19
CA LEU A 38 3.47 8.13 -7.26
C LEU A 38 3.06 7.17 -8.39
N ARG A 39 3.72 7.25 -9.54
CA ARG A 39 3.48 6.36 -10.69
C ARG A 39 3.79 4.91 -10.31
N ARG A 40 4.88 4.68 -9.58
CA ARG A 40 5.29 3.34 -9.16
C ARG A 40 4.30 2.72 -8.18
N LEU A 41 3.84 3.47 -7.17
CA LEU A 41 2.83 2.97 -6.23
C LEU A 41 1.51 2.64 -6.94
N ARG A 42 1.09 3.48 -7.90
CA ARG A 42 -0.10 3.18 -8.72
C ARG A 42 0.08 1.94 -9.58
N LEU A 43 1.25 1.76 -10.18
CA LEU A 43 1.56 0.58 -10.99
C LEU A 43 1.50 -0.69 -10.15
N LEU A 44 2.14 -0.70 -8.96
CA LEU A 44 2.06 -1.83 -8.02
C LEU A 44 0.60 -2.17 -7.72
N SER A 45 -0.20 -1.16 -7.37
CA SER A 45 -1.62 -1.34 -7.09
C SER A 45 -2.43 -1.86 -8.29
N MET A 46 -2.13 -1.42 -9.51
CA MET A 46 -2.78 -1.93 -10.74
C MET A 46 -2.42 -3.39 -11.02
N LEU A 47 -1.17 -3.77 -10.73
CA LEU A 47 -0.70 -5.15 -10.87
C LEU A 47 -1.21 -6.06 -9.73
N GLY A 48 -1.93 -5.51 -8.75
CA GLY A 48 -2.41 -6.27 -7.59
C GLY A 48 -1.31 -6.65 -6.61
N THR A 49 -0.20 -5.91 -6.61
CA THR A 49 0.92 -6.06 -5.68
C THR A 49 1.14 -4.78 -4.86
N GLY A 50 2.09 -4.80 -3.94
CA GLY A 50 2.43 -3.69 -3.08
C GLY A 50 1.72 -3.75 -1.72
N PRO A 51 1.69 -2.63 -0.97
CA PRO A 51 1.06 -2.57 0.34
C PRO A 51 -0.47 -2.73 0.23
N GLU A 52 -1.08 -3.29 1.28
CA GLU A 52 -2.53 -3.46 1.34
C GLU A 52 -3.25 -2.10 1.24
N ARG A 53 -4.26 -2.05 0.37
CA ARG A 53 -4.98 -0.82 0.04
C ARG A 53 -6.35 -0.82 0.70
N GLY A 54 -6.56 0.13 1.61
CA GLY A 54 -7.86 0.47 2.16
C GLY A 54 -8.60 1.55 1.36
N HIS A 55 -9.77 1.92 1.88
CA HIS A 55 -10.54 3.05 1.39
C HIS A 55 -10.86 3.99 2.56
N MET A 56 -10.75 5.30 2.31
CA MET A 56 -11.28 6.31 3.22
C MET A 56 -12.81 6.30 3.20
N PRO A 57 -13.48 6.88 4.21
CA PRO A 57 -14.95 7.00 4.24
C PRO A 57 -15.55 7.71 3.02
N ASN A 58 -14.75 8.52 2.31
CA ASN A 58 -15.12 9.21 1.07
C ASN A 58 -14.92 8.35 -0.21
N GLY A 59 -14.62 7.06 -0.07
CA GLY A 59 -14.38 6.13 -1.18
C GLY A 59 -13.01 6.28 -1.87
N LYS A 60 -12.18 7.24 -1.47
CA LYS A 60 -10.84 7.41 -2.07
C LYS A 60 -9.87 6.35 -1.55
N PRO A 61 -8.96 5.85 -2.41
CA PRO A 61 -7.96 4.88 -1.98
C PRO A 61 -7.02 5.50 -0.93
N ALA A 62 -6.78 4.74 0.13
CA ALA A 62 -5.91 5.12 1.23
C ALA A 62 -5.16 3.91 1.77
N TYR A 63 -4.05 4.16 2.46
CA TYR A 63 -3.20 3.12 3.00
C TYR A 63 -3.07 3.32 4.50
N ARG A 64 -3.22 2.25 5.27
CA ARG A 64 -2.95 2.33 6.69
C ARG A 64 -1.45 2.34 6.90
N ARG A 65 -0.99 3.09 7.90
CA ARG A 65 0.44 3.17 8.19
C ARG A 65 1.03 1.81 8.54
N GLU A 66 0.29 0.99 9.30
CA GLU A 66 0.71 -0.37 9.66
C GLU A 66 0.98 -1.24 8.42
N ASP A 67 0.12 -1.18 7.40
CA ASP A 67 0.27 -1.97 6.17
C ASP A 67 1.49 -1.52 5.37
N LEU A 68 1.75 -0.20 5.36
CA LEU A 68 2.96 0.37 4.74
C LEU A 68 4.23 -0.06 5.48
N GLU A 69 4.19 -0.13 6.82
CA GLU A 69 5.32 -0.59 7.63
C GLU A 69 5.59 -2.08 7.44
N ASN A 70 4.55 -2.91 7.47
CA ASN A 70 4.64 -4.35 7.20
C ASN A 70 5.21 -4.61 5.81
N TYR A 71 4.75 -3.86 4.80
CA TYR A 71 5.27 -3.95 3.45
C TYR A 71 6.75 -3.54 3.35
N LEU A 72 7.18 -2.52 4.08
CA LEU A 72 8.59 -2.16 4.16
C LEU A 72 9.41 -3.27 4.81
N VAL A 73 8.98 -3.82 5.95
CA VAL A 73 9.66 -4.94 6.61
C VAL A 73 9.80 -6.12 5.65
N HIS A 74 8.75 -6.43 4.89
CA HIS A 74 8.78 -7.47 3.87
C HIS A 74 9.79 -7.19 2.75
N LEU A 75 9.84 -5.96 2.22
CA LEU A 75 10.81 -5.58 1.17
C LEU A 75 12.26 -5.63 1.66
N TYR A 76 12.54 -5.11 2.85
CA TYR A 76 13.87 -5.17 3.45
C TYR A 76 14.27 -6.61 3.80
N GLY A 77 13.34 -7.42 4.30
CA GLY A 77 13.56 -8.84 4.56
C GLY A 77 13.86 -9.63 3.28
N LYS A 78 13.17 -9.35 2.17
CA LYS A 78 13.48 -9.94 0.85
C LYS A 78 14.85 -9.56 0.32
N ALA A 79 15.39 -8.41 0.74
CA ALA A 79 16.73 -7.97 0.40
C ALA A 79 17.81 -8.46 1.39
N ASP A 80 17.43 -9.30 2.36
CA ASP A 80 18.28 -9.79 3.45
C ASP A 80 18.96 -8.64 4.26
N ILE A 81 18.25 -7.53 4.40
CA ILE A 81 18.70 -6.37 5.18
C ILE A 81 18.14 -6.47 6.59
N SER A 82 19.01 -6.31 7.58
CA SER A 82 18.60 -6.34 8.99
C SER A 82 17.61 -5.23 9.34
N SER A 83 16.74 -5.49 10.32
CA SER A 83 15.81 -4.50 10.87
C SER A 83 16.53 -3.27 11.44
N THR A 84 17.74 -3.44 11.99
CA THR A 84 18.58 -2.36 12.50
C THR A 84 19.06 -1.42 11.39
N GLU A 85 19.51 -1.96 10.27
CA GLU A 85 19.95 -1.18 9.11
C GLU A 85 18.76 -0.48 8.44
N MET A 86 17.62 -1.16 8.34
CA MET A 86 16.36 -0.56 7.92
C MET A 86 15.99 0.66 8.79
N ALA A 87 16.03 0.51 10.13
CA ALA A 87 15.74 1.60 11.05
C ALA A 87 16.72 2.76 10.91
N ARG A 88 18.02 2.47 10.75
CA ARG A 88 19.06 3.47 10.51
C ARG A 88 18.77 4.30 9.26
N ARG A 89 18.56 3.66 8.11
CA ARG A 89 18.23 4.36 6.85
C ARG A 89 16.94 5.17 6.97
N ARG A 90 15.91 4.60 7.62
CA ARG A 90 14.64 5.31 7.84
C ARG A 90 14.80 6.54 8.73
N ALA A 91 15.72 6.50 9.71
CA ALA A 91 16.04 7.64 10.55
C ALA A 91 16.76 8.75 9.76
N GLU A 92 17.69 8.39 8.87
CA GLU A 92 18.40 9.35 8.00
C GLU A 92 17.44 10.16 7.14
N TYR A 93 16.44 9.49 6.54
CA TYR A 93 15.43 10.14 5.69
C TYR A 93 14.20 10.64 6.46
N ALA A 94 14.15 10.51 7.80
CA ALA A 94 12.96 10.83 8.59
C ALA A 94 12.58 12.31 8.48
N ASN A 95 13.55 13.21 8.55
CA ASN A 95 13.31 14.66 8.51
C ASN A 95 12.75 15.10 7.14
N GLN A 96 13.32 14.60 6.05
CA GLN A 96 12.84 14.88 4.70
C GLN A 96 11.44 14.28 4.45
N ARG A 97 11.20 13.06 4.93
CA ARG A 97 9.89 12.40 4.83
C ARG A 97 8.82 13.14 5.65
N ASN A 98 9.13 13.52 6.88
CA ASN A 98 8.16 14.22 7.74
C ASN A 98 7.79 15.59 7.18
N SER A 99 8.78 16.39 6.76
CA SER A 99 8.54 17.70 6.14
C SER A 99 7.75 17.62 4.83
N SER A 100 7.99 16.61 3.99
CA SER A 100 7.21 16.39 2.78
C SER A 100 5.78 15.92 3.06
N LEU A 101 5.57 15.07 4.08
CA LEU A 101 4.24 14.66 4.52
C LEU A 101 3.42 15.83 5.08
N GLU A 102 4.05 16.72 5.86
CA GLU A 102 3.41 17.94 6.35
C GLU A 102 2.99 18.86 5.19
N ARG A 103 3.88 19.07 4.21
CA ARG A 103 3.54 19.85 3.01
C ARG A 103 2.39 19.25 2.23
N LEU A 104 2.30 17.92 2.11
CA LEU A 104 1.20 17.25 1.40
C LEU A 104 -0.14 17.36 2.13
N GLN A 105 -0.13 17.43 3.46
CA GLN A 105 -1.33 17.66 4.25
C GLN A 105 -1.90 19.07 4.02
N THR A 106 -1.03 20.08 3.95
CA THR A 106 -1.43 21.47 3.67
C THR A 106 -1.74 21.68 2.18
N TYR A 107 -0.94 21.08 1.29
CA TYR A 107 -1.02 21.23 -0.15
C TYR A 107 -0.98 19.85 -0.85
N PRO A 108 -2.14 19.24 -1.11
CA PRO A 108 -2.22 17.89 -1.70
C PRO A 108 -1.57 17.73 -3.09
N LYS A 109 -1.33 18.85 -3.77
CA LYS A 109 -0.69 18.92 -5.10
C LYS A 109 0.78 19.35 -5.04
N ALA A 110 1.40 19.40 -3.86
CA ALA A 110 2.82 19.74 -3.73
C ALA A 110 3.71 18.74 -4.49
N THR A 111 4.86 19.23 -4.96
CA THR A 111 5.87 18.39 -5.62
C THR A 111 6.38 17.33 -4.65
N LEU A 112 6.33 16.06 -5.06
CA LEU A 112 6.80 14.95 -4.25
C LEU A 112 8.34 14.95 -4.19
N PRO A 113 8.93 14.48 -3.07
CA PRO A 113 10.38 14.30 -2.98
C PRO A 113 10.87 13.27 -3.99
N PRO A 114 12.17 13.29 -4.32
CA PRO A 114 12.77 12.25 -5.17
C PRO A 114 12.57 10.87 -4.55
N PRO A 115 12.29 9.83 -5.36
CA PRO A 115 12.11 8.48 -4.85
C PRO A 115 13.42 7.91 -4.31
N ASP A 116 13.31 7.08 -3.28
CA ASP A 116 14.43 6.32 -2.73
C ASP A 116 14.89 5.27 -3.76
N PRO A 117 16.17 5.31 -4.19
CA PRO A 117 16.72 4.35 -5.13
C PRO A 117 16.59 2.90 -4.66
N PHE A 118 16.76 2.64 -3.36
CA PHE A 118 16.61 1.30 -2.81
C PHE A 118 15.19 0.80 -3.01
N MET A 119 14.19 1.63 -2.70
CA MET A 119 12.78 1.25 -2.83
C MET A 119 12.36 1.03 -4.29
N MET A 120 12.91 1.82 -5.21
CA MET A 120 12.69 1.61 -6.65
C MET A 120 13.27 0.27 -7.12
N MET A 121 14.46 -0.10 -6.62
CA MET A 121 15.11 -1.37 -6.93
C MET A 121 14.39 -2.56 -6.26
N ALA A 122 14.08 -2.47 -4.97
CA ALA A 122 13.43 -3.53 -4.19
C ALA A 122 12.06 -3.91 -4.77
N THR A 123 11.35 -2.94 -5.34
CA THR A 123 10.04 -3.19 -5.98
C THR A 123 10.13 -3.67 -7.43
N ASN A 124 11.31 -3.68 -8.06
CA ASN A 124 11.44 -4.08 -9.48
C ASN A 124 11.09 -5.54 -9.71
N GLY A 125 11.52 -6.43 -8.80
CA GLY A 125 11.19 -7.85 -8.89
C GLY A 125 9.68 -8.08 -8.88
N GLU A 126 8.96 -7.40 -7.97
CA GLU A 126 7.50 -7.53 -7.87
C GLU A 126 6.78 -6.98 -9.10
N VAL A 127 7.21 -5.82 -9.63
CA VAL A 127 6.64 -5.30 -10.88
C VAL A 127 6.88 -6.28 -12.03
N CYS A 128 8.09 -6.78 -12.20
CA CYS A 128 8.42 -7.68 -13.30
C CYS A 128 7.63 -8.99 -13.23
N GLN A 129 7.59 -9.63 -12.05
CA GLN A 129 6.90 -10.89 -11.85
C GLN A 129 5.38 -10.76 -12.08
N HIS A 130 4.75 -9.72 -11.52
CA HIS A 130 3.30 -9.54 -11.65
C HIS A 130 2.88 -8.94 -13.00
N MET A 131 3.79 -8.29 -13.73
CA MET A 131 3.52 -7.78 -15.08
C MET A 131 3.19 -8.91 -16.06
N VAL A 132 3.86 -10.06 -15.95
CA VAL A 132 3.60 -11.21 -16.84
C VAL A 132 2.16 -11.72 -16.66
N PHE A 133 1.73 -11.93 -15.42
CA PHE A 133 0.36 -12.36 -15.11
C PHE A 133 -0.67 -11.33 -15.53
N PHE A 134 -0.36 -10.04 -15.36
CA PHE A 134 -1.22 -8.96 -15.81
C PHE A 134 -1.41 -8.96 -17.33
N ILE A 135 -0.32 -9.09 -18.10
CA ILE A 135 -0.38 -9.17 -19.57
C ILE A 135 -1.20 -10.37 -20.00
N LEU A 136 -0.98 -11.54 -19.39
CA LEU A 136 -1.75 -12.74 -19.70
C LEU A 136 -3.25 -12.53 -19.47
N LYS A 137 -3.62 -11.89 -18.35
CA LYS A 137 -5.01 -11.56 -18.03
C LYS A 137 -5.63 -10.61 -19.06
N VAL A 138 -4.87 -9.59 -19.47
CA VAL A 138 -5.32 -8.64 -20.50
C VAL A 138 -5.50 -9.33 -21.86
N MET A 139 -4.56 -10.19 -22.26
CA MET A 139 -4.66 -10.99 -23.50
C MET A 139 -5.86 -11.92 -23.49
N ALA A 140 -6.15 -12.58 -22.36
CA ALA A 140 -7.32 -13.43 -22.21
C ALA A 140 -8.64 -12.63 -22.35
N ILE A 141 -8.74 -11.47 -21.70
CA ILE A 141 -9.91 -10.59 -21.81
C ILE A 141 -10.06 -10.10 -23.25
N PHE A 142 -8.97 -9.67 -23.88
CA PHE A 142 -9.00 -9.21 -25.27
C PHE A 142 -9.44 -10.32 -26.23
N GLY A 143 -8.87 -11.53 -26.10
CA GLY A 143 -9.27 -12.70 -26.88
C GLY A 143 -10.74 -13.05 -26.68
N PHE A 144 -11.24 -13.00 -25.45
CA PHE A 144 -12.66 -13.22 -25.14
C PHE A 144 -13.56 -12.18 -25.80
N ILE A 145 -13.20 -10.89 -25.74
CA ILE A 145 -13.95 -9.81 -26.41
C ILE A 145 -13.96 -10.03 -27.93
N LEU A 146 -12.83 -10.40 -28.54
CA LEU A 146 -12.77 -10.71 -29.97
C LEU A 146 -13.66 -11.90 -30.35
N LEU A 147 -13.71 -12.95 -29.53
CA LEU A 147 -14.63 -14.08 -29.73
C LEU A 147 -16.10 -13.64 -29.66
N CYS A 148 -16.46 -12.76 -28.74
CA CYS A 148 -17.81 -12.22 -28.63
C CYS A 148 -18.19 -11.29 -29.80
N ILE A 149 -17.21 -10.56 -30.37
CA ILE A 149 -17.44 -9.64 -31.48
C ILE A 149 -17.43 -10.36 -32.83
N SER A 150 -16.74 -11.50 -32.96
CA SER A 150 -16.76 -12.37 -34.14
C SER A 150 -18.22 -12.72 -34.48
N PRO A 151 -18.85 -12.00 -35.41
CA PRO A 151 -20.23 -12.26 -35.77
C PRO A 151 -20.14 -13.47 -36.67
N THR A 152 -20.42 -14.67 -36.18
CA THR A 152 -20.57 -15.86 -37.01
C THR A 152 -21.35 -15.51 -38.29
N PRO A 153 -20.72 -15.48 -39.48
CA PRO A 153 -21.44 -15.65 -40.73
C PRO A 153 -21.32 -17.12 -41.18
N LEU A 154 -20.80 -18.02 -40.34
CA LEU A 154 -20.59 -19.43 -40.69
C LEU A 154 -21.90 -20.24 -40.73
N LEU A 155 -23.00 -19.73 -40.15
CA LEU A 155 -24.33 -20.35 -40.32
C LEU A 155 -25.03 -19.95 -41.63
N ARG A 156 -24.54 -18.92 -42.35
CA ARG A 156 -25.22 -18.42 -43.55
C ARG A 156 -24.75 -19.06 -44.84
N THR A 157 -23.62 -19.78 -44.83
CA THR A 157 -23.07 -20.45 -46.03
C THR A 157 -23.51 -21.91 -46.17
N HIS A 158 -24.32 -22.44 -45.24
CA HIS A 158 -24.86 -23.80 -45.31
C HIS A 158 -26.39 -23.86 -45.52
N PHE A 159 -27.04 -22.69 -45.65
CA PHE A 159 -28.47 -22.52 -45.93
C PHE A 159 -28.71 -21.58 -47.13
N ASN A 160 -28.11 -21.89 -48.28
CA ASN A 160 -28.61 -21.41 -49.58
C ASN A 160 -28.28 -22.42 -50.68
#